data_AF-A0A0P1AMB2-F1
#
_entry.id   AF-A0A0P1AMB2-F1
#
_cell.length_a   1.000
_cell.length_b   1.000
_cell.length_c   1.000
_cell.angle_alpha   90.00
_cell.angle_beta   90.00
_cell.angle_gamma   90.00
#
_symmetry.space_group_name_H-M   'P 1'
#
loop_
_entity.id
_entity.type
_entity.pdbx_description
1 polymer ?
#
loop_
_entity_poly.entity_id
_entity_poly.type
_entity_poly.pdbx_seq_one_letter_code
_entity_poly.pdbx_strand_id
1 'polypeptide(L)'
;MIYYHFKEHGLDNFTIFLVSEHDIGERKQLNHFEQLVIDSTQCVNRVPAHKTNDEKIIQRQTYRDLHKEEATQRAKQHYEANKERIKARSNERIECDCGSTYTRYNKSRHVKSNKHLKSLADHQQ
;
A
#
# COMPACT_ATOMS: atom_id res chain seq x y z
N MET A 1 -0.96 -9.61 23.57
CA MET A 1 -0.81 -10.71 22.58
C MET A 1 -0.60 -11.99 23.37
N ILE A 2 -1.46 -12.99 23.18
CA ILE A 2 -1.44 -14.24 23.94
C ILE A 2 -0.10 -14.99 23.88
N TYR A 3 0.64 -14.81 22.77
CA TYR A 3 1.99 -15.35 22.56
C TYR A 3 2.96 -15.06 23.72
N TYR A 4 2.95 -13.86 24.29
CA TYR A 4 3.87 -13.53 25.39
C TYR A 4 3.57 -14.34 26.65
N HIS A 5 2.28 -14.57 26.94
CA HIS A 5 1.85 -15.37 28.07
C HIS A 5 2.17 -16.86 27.86
N PHE A 6 2.04 -17.38 26.64
CA PHE A 6 2.46 -18.75 26.31
C PHE A 6 3.97 -18.95 26.48
N LYS A 7 4.78 -17.96 26.10
CA LYS A 7 6.23 -18.02 26.27
C LYS A 7 6.65 -17.97 27.74
N GLU A 8 5.95 -17.20 28.55
CA GLU A 8 6.27 -17.00 29.97
C GLU A 8 5.80 -18.17 30.85
N HIS A 9 4.58 -18.67 30.61
CA HIS A 9 3.95 -19.66 31.47
C HIS A 9 3.92 -21.07 30.87
N GLY A 10 4.24 -21.26 29.59
CA GLY A 10 4.15 -22.56 28.92
C GLY A 10 2.72 -22.93 28.50
N LEU A 11 2.57 -23.63 27.38
CA LEU A 11 1.27 -23.93 26.77
C LEU A 11 0.39 -24.84 27.64
N ASP A 12 0.99 -25.76 28.40
CA ASP A 12 0.26 -26.73 29.22
C ASP A 12 -0.47 -26.10 30.41
N ASN A 13 -0.14 -24.84 30.75
CA ASN A 13 -0.76 -24.09 31.84
C ASN A 13 -2.00 -23.30 31.41
N PHE A 14 -2.54 -23.58 30.21
CA PHE A 14 -3.74 -22.94 29.69
C PHE A 14 -4.85 -23.95 29.46
N THR A 15 -6.06 -23.60 29.87
CA THR A 15 -7.28 -24.39 29.61
C THR A 15 -8.13 -23.68 28.56
N ILE A 16 -8.66 -24.46 27.63
CA ILE A 16 -9.58 -23.98 26.60
C ILE A 16 -11.00 -24.35 27.02
N PHE A 17 -11.88 -23.35 27.05
CA PHE A 17 -13.30 -23.53 27.33
C PHE A 17 -14.14 -23.12 26.12
N LEU A 18 -15.18 -23.90 25.81
CA LEU A 18 -16.18 -23.51 24.83
C LEU A 18 -17.09 -22.46 25.47
N VAL A 19 -17.10 -21.25 24.90
CA VAL A 19 -17.94 -20.15 25.38
C VAL A 19 -19.37 -20.30 24.86
N SER A 20 -19.52 -20.53 23.56
CA SER A 20 -20.80 -20.78 22.91
C SER A 20 -20.62 -21.40 21.53
N GLU A 21 -21.68 -22.06 21.05
CA GLU A 21 -21.76 -22.63 19.72
C GLU A 21 -22.83 -21.87 18.92
N HIS A 22 -22.49 -21.47 17.70
CA HIS A 22 -23.36 -20.70 16.80
C HIS A 22 -23.19 -21.17 15.37
N ASP A 23 -24.30 -21.30 14.64
CA ASP A 23 -24.27 -21.50 13.20
C ASP A 23 -24.10 -20.14 12.51
N ILE A 24 -23.00 -19.97 11.76
CA ILE A 24 -22.60 -18.70 11.18
C ILE A 24 -22.55 -18.84 9.65
N GLY A 25 -23.52 -18.22 8.99
CA GLY A 25 -23.60 -18.22 7.52
C GLY A 25 -22.69 -17.20 6.85
N GLU A 26 -22.36 -16.09 7.54
CA GLU A 26 -21.54 -15.00 6.97
C GLU A 26 -20.39 -14.58 7.89
N ARG A 27 -19.20 -14.37 7.32
CA ARG A 27 -18.01 -13.89 8.05
C ARG A 27 -18.25 -12.59 8.84
N LYS A 28 -19.14 -11.72 8.39
CA LYS A 28 -19.45 -10.46 9.10
C LYS A 28 -20.10 -10.74 10.45
N GLN A 29 -20.97 -11.75 10.53
CA GLN A 29 -21.62 -12.17 11.76
C GLN A 29 -20.58 -12.71 12.76
N LEU A 30 -19.60 -13.50 12.28
CA LEU A 30 -18.47 -13.97 13.11
C LEU A 30 -17.72 -12.80 13.76
N ASN A 31 -17.36 -11.79 12.98
CA ASN A 31 -16.61 -10.64 13.51
C ASN A 31 -17.41 -9.83 14.55
N HIS A 32 -18.74 -9.77 14.42
CA HIS A 32 -19.60 -9.08 15.40
C HIS A 32 -19.68 -9.90 16.68
N PHE A 33 -19.84 -11.22 16.57
CA PHE A 33 -19.82 -12.11 17.72
C PHE A 33 -18.48 -12.06 18.45
N GLU A 34 -17.37 -12.15 17.72
CA GLU A 34 -16.03 -12.02 18.30
C GLU A 34 -15.86 -10.68 19.03
N GLN A 35 -16.33 -9.57 18.45
CA GLN A 35 -16.30 -8.27 19.12
C GLN A 35 -17.11 -8.25 20.41
N LEU A 36 -18.32 -8.84 20.41
CA LEU A 36 -19.16 -8.93 21.63
C LEU A 36 -18.48 -9.75 22.73
N VAL A 37 -17.81 -10.85 22.38
CA VAL A 37 -17.03 -11.63 23.35
C VAL A 37 -15.84 -10.82 23.86
N ILE A 38 -15.13 -10.11 22.99
CA ILE A 38 -14.02 -9.23 23.41
C ILE A 38 -14.51 -8.12 24.35
N ASP A 39 -15.64 -7.49 24.05
CA ASP A 39 -16.18 -6.36 24.83
C ASP A 39 -16.78 -6.82 26.17
N SER A 40 -17.38 -8.02 26.21
CA SER A 40 -17.99 -8.58 27.42
C SER A 40 -16.98 -9.26 28.35
N THR A 41 -15.79 -9.59 27.86
CA THR A 41 -14.77 -10.30 28.65
C THR A 41 -13.55 -9.41 28.91
N GLN A 42 -12.97 -9.54 30.11
CA GLN A 42 -11.67 -8.94 30.40
C GLN A 42 -10.56 -9.79 29.75
N CYS A 43 -10.42 -9.71 28.43
CA CYS A 43 -9.49 -10.54 27.68
C CYS A 43 -8.21 -9.80 27.25
N VAL A 44 -7.22 -10.57 26.75
CA VAL A 44 -5.94 -10.04 26.26
C VAL A 44 -6.02 -9.41 24.87
N ASN A 45 -7.16 -9.55 24.18
CA ASN A 45 -7.39 -8.97 22.87
C ASN A 45 -7.72 -7.49 23.01
N ARG A 46 -6.77 -6.63 22.66
CA ARG A 46 -6.90 -5.16 22.74
C ARG A 46 -7.29 -4.50 21.42
N VAL A 47 -7.37 -5.28 20.35
CA VAL A 47 -7.67 -4.80 19.00
C VAL A 47 -9.06 -5.31 18.62
N PRO A 48 -9.93 -4.44 18.08
CA PRO A 48 -11.26 -4.86 17.68
C PRO A 48 -11.21 -5.89 16.55
N ALA A 49 -12.14 -6.83 16.55
CA ALA A 49 -12.28 -7.91 15.58
C ALA A 49 -12.51 -7.39 14.16
N HIS A 50 -13.16 -6.22 14.04
CA HIS A 50 -13.30 -5.54 12.77
C HIS A 50 -13.19 -4.02 12.92
N LYS A 51 -12.93 -3.37 11.79
CA LYS A 51 -12.94 -1.91 11.65
C LYS A 51 -13.90 -1.53 10.55
N THR A 52 -14.67 -0.49 10.79
CA THR A 52 -15.49 0.18 9.77
C THR A 52 -14.61 0.79 8.69
N ASN A 53 -15.21 1.11 7.54
CA ASN A 53 -14.48 1.79 6.47
C ASN A 53 -13.98 3.17 6.92
N ASP A 54 -14.77 3.89 7.71
CA ASP A 54 -14.42 5.21 8.21
C ASP A 54 -13.22 5.16 9.15
N GLU A 55 -13.18 4.20 10.08
CA GLU A 55 -12.02 3.99 10.95
C GLU A 55 -10.75 3.64 10.15
N LYS A 56 -10.88 2.85 9.07
CA LYS A 56 -9.77 2.55 8.17
C LYS A 56 -9.31 3.77 7.38
N ILE A 57 -10.22 4.70 7.05
CA ILE A 57 -9.88 5.96 6.38
C ILE A 57 -9.14 6.87 7.35
N ILE A 58 -9.69 7.07 8.56
CA ILE A 58 -9.09 7.88 9.61
C ILE A 58 -7.69 7.34 9.95
N GLN A 59 -7.55 6.03 10.17
CA GLN A 59 -6.24 5.41 10.46
C GLN A 59 -5.22 5.65 9.33
N ARG A 60 -5.65 5.60 8.07
CA ARG A 60 -4.76 5.86 6.93
C ARG A 60 -4.38 7.33 6.83
N GLN A 61 -5.29 8.25 7.15
CA GLN A 61 -5.01 9.68 7.18
C GLN A 61 -4.04 10.01 8.31
N THR A 62 -4.32 9.58 9.54
CA THR A 62 -3.45 9.85 10.71
C THR A 62 -2.05 9.29 10.50
N TYR A 63 -1.91 8.08 9.94
CA TYR A 63 -0.60 7.52 9.60
C TYR A 63 0.13 8.35 8.54
N ARG A 64 -0.57 8.79 7.48
CA ARG A 64 0.02 9.64 6.44
C ARG A 64 0.51 10.97 7.01
N ASP A 65 -0.26 11.58 7.89
CA ASP A 65 0.07 12.87 8.49
C ASP A 65 1.26 12.75 9.46
N LEU A 66 1.24 11.73 10.33
CA LEU A 66 2.32 11.46 11.28
C LEU A 66 3.66 11.20 10.59
N HIS A 67 3.64 10.46 9.48
CA HIS A 67 4.86 10.07 8.75
C HIS A 67 5.15 10.94 7.52
N LYS A 68 4.44 12.06 7.35
CA LYS A 68 4.57 12.95 6.18
C LYS A 68 5.99 13.49 6.02
N GLU A 69 6.58 13.96 7.11
CA GLU A 69 7.91 14.54 7.11
C GLU A 69 8.98 13.48 6.83
N GLU A 70 8.88 12.32 7.49
CA GLU A 70 9.79 11.19 7.26
C GLU A 70 9.75 10.71 5.81
N ALA A 71 8.56 10.58 5.23
CA ALA A 71 8.39 10.20 3.83
C ALA A 71 9.00 11.24 2.88
N THR A 72 8.80 12.53 3.18
CA THR A 72 9.38 13.63 2.41
C THR A 72 10.90 13.61 2.49
N GLN A 73 11.45 13.39 3.68
CA GLN A 73 12.90 13.35 3.89
C GLN A 73 13.52 12.14 3.19
N ARG A 74 12.89 10.97 3.29
CA ARG A 74 13.33 9.76 2.59
C ARG A 74 13.31 9.96 1.07
N ALA A 75 12.29 10.62 0.54
CA ALA A 75 12.21 10.95 -0.89
C ALA A 75 13.33 11.89 -1.34
N LYS A 76 13.65 12.92 -0.54
CA LYS A 76 14.78 13.84 -0.80
C LYS A 76 16.11 13.09 -0.80
N GLN A 77 16.38 12.30 0.24
CA GLN A 77 17.61 11.51 0.35
C GLN A 77 17.76 10.54 -0.82
N HIS A 78 16.69 9.85 -1.21
CA HIS A 78 16.72 8.97 -2.37
C HIS A 78 16.99 9.73 -3.67
N TYR A 79 16.37 10.90 -3.86
CA TYR A 79 16.64 11.74 -5.04
C TYR A 79 18.09 12.21 -5.08
N GLU A 80 18.63 12.70 -3.97
CA GLU A 80 20.03 13.16 -3.88
C GLU A 80 21.02 12.03 -4.16
N ALA A 81 20.84 10.88 -3.51
CA ALA A 81 21.71 9.72 -3.70
C ALA A 81 21.68 9.15 -5.13
N ASN A 82 20.59 9.38 -5.86
CA ASN A 82 20.39 8.84 -7.21
C ASN A 82 20.33 9.92 -8.30
N LYS A 83 20.70 11.16 -7.97
CA LYS A 83 20.52 12.33 -8.82
C LYS A 83 21.15 12.15 -10.20
N GLU A 84 22.41 11.71 -10.25
CA GLU A 84 23.14 11.50 -11.50
C GLU A 84 22.53 10.37 -12.33
N ARG A 85 22.13 9.27 -11.70
CA ARG A 85 21.45 8.15 -12.38
C ARG A 85 20.11 8.57 -12.98
N ILE A 86 19.33 9.35 -12.23
CA ILE A 86 18.03 9.89 -12.69
C ILE A 86 18.27 10.84 -13.88
N LYS A 87 19.25 11.73 -13.78
CA LYS A 87 19.60 12.68 -14.84
C LYS A 87 20.09 11.98 -16.11
N ALA A 88 20.99 11.00 -15.97
CA ALA A 88 21.49 10.19 -17.08
C ALA A 88 20.33 9.47 -17.78
N ARG A 89 19.45 8.79 -17.03
CA ARG A 89 18.27 8.13 -17.59
C ARG A 89 17.31 9.10 -18.26
N SER A 90 17.10 10.29 -17.69
CA SER A 90 16.21 11.31 -18.24
C SER A 90 16.72 11.87 -19.59
N ASN A 91 18.04 12.00 -19.72
CA ASN A 91 18.73 12.52 -20.90
C ASN A 91 19.07 11.47 -21.95
N GLU A 92 18.83 10.19 -21.66
CA GLU A 92 19.00 9.09 -22.62
C GLU A 92 18.24 9.40 -23.91
N ARG A 93 18.98 9.38 -25.04
CA ARG A 93 18.42 9.57 -26.37
C ARG A 93 17.82 8.26 -26.85
N ILE A 94 16.56 8.33 -27.25
CA ILE A 94 15.76 7.23 -27.76
C ILE A 94 15.40 7.56 -29.19
N GLU A 95 15.60 6.59 -30.07
CA GLU A 95 15.16 6.63 -31.45
C GLU A 95 13.67 6.30 -31.52
N CYS A 96 12.93 7.06 -32.33
CA CYS A 96 11.52 6.86 -32.55
C CYS A 96 11.28 6.21 -33.91
N ASP A 97 10.20 5.45 -34.03
CA ASP A 97 9.76 4.82 -35.29
C ASP A 97 9.49 5.84 -36.40
N CYS A 98 9.20 7.10 -36.05
CA CYS A 98 9.09 8.21 -37.00
C CYS A 98 10.45 8.76 -37.50
N GLY A 99 11.56 8.06 -37.24
CA GLY A 99 12.92 8.43 -37.65
C GLY A 99 13.56 9.61 -36.90
N SER A 100 12.89 10.18 -35.89
CA SER A 100 13.43 11.27 -35.07
C SER A 100 13.96 10.77 -33.73
N THR A 101 14.99 11.41 -33.18
CA THR A 101 15.48 11.11 -31.82
C THR A 101 14.88 12.05 -30.79
N TYR A 102 14.53 11.54 -29.61
CA TYR A 102 14.07 12.35 -28.46
C TYR A 102 14.71 11.85 -27.17
N THR A 103 14.72 12.66 -26.11
CA THR A 103 15.14 12.19 -24.78
C THR A 103 13.98 11.61 -23.99
N ARG A 104 14.20 10.68 -23.05
CA ARG A 104 13.11 10.13 -22.20
C ARG A 104 12.18 11.21 -21.64
N TYR A 105 12.75 12.30 -21.14
CA TYR A 105 12.00 13.45 -20.65
C TYR A 105 11.02 14.03 -21.68
N ASN A 106 11.45 14.11 -22.94
CA ASN A 106 10.66 14.69 -24.03
C ASN A 106 9.72 13.70 -24.72
N LYS A 107 9.70 12.42 -24.31
CA LYS A 107 8.90 11.37 -24.96
C LYS A 107 7.43 11.77 -25.16
N SER A 108 6.77 12.17 -24.08
CA SER A 108 5.33 12.52 -24.12
C SER A 108 5.04 13.66 -25.10
N ARG A 109 5.88 14.70 -25.09
CA ARG A 109 5.75 15.85 -26.00
C ARG A 109 6.05 15.46 -27.45
N HIS A 110 7.05 14.62 -27.67
CA HIS A 110 7.40 14.11 -29.00
C HIS A 110 6.23 13.31 -29.61
N VAL A 111 5.71 12.32 -28.87
CA VAL A 111 4.62 11.43 -29.34
C VAL A 111 3.34 12.21 -29.62
N LYS A 112 3.05 13.25 -28.85
CA LYS A 112 1.87 14.11 -29.06
C LYS A 112 2.07 15.21 -30.11
N SER A 113 3.27 15.34 -30.67
CA SER A 113 3.54 16.41 -31.65
C SER A 113 2.86 16.10 -32.99
N ASN A 114 2.33 17.16 -33.64
CA ASN A 114 1.74 17.02 -34.98
C ASN A 114 2.73 16.46 -36.01
N LYS A 115 4.04 16.69 -35.83
CA LYS A 115 5.08 16.12 -36.68
C LYS A 115 5.13 14.60 -36.57
N HIS A 116 5.09 14.07 -35.35
CA HIS A 116 5.11 12.63 -35.11
C HIS A 116 3.83 11.97 -35.64
N LEU A 117 2.65 12.55 -35.37
CA LEU A 117 1.36 12.03 -35.84
C LEU A 117 1.28 11.98 -37.38
N LYS A 118 1.77 13.02 -38.07
CA LYS A 118 1.82 13.03 -39.54
C LYS A 118 2.76 11.98 -40.10
N SER A 119 3.98 11.90 -39.56
CA SER A 119 4.97 10.91 -40.01
C SER A 119 4.49 9.47 -39.83
N LEU A 120 3.72 9.17 -38.78
CA LEU A 120 3.11 7.84 -38.60
C LEU A 120 2.00 7.56 -39.62
N ALA A 121 1.22 8.57 -40.02
CA ALA A 121 0.18 8.43 -41.05
C ALA A 121 0.79 8.21 -42.44
N ASP A 122 1.92 8.86 -42.74
CA ASP A 122 2.61 8.74 -44.03
C ASP A 122 3.31 7.38 -44.22
N HIS A 123 3.65 6.67 -43.14
CA HIS A 123 4.26 5.32 -43.18
C HIS A 123 3.24 4.17 -43.36
N GLN A 124 1.94 4.47 -43.49
CA GLN A 124 0.86 3.48 -43.68
C GLN A 124 0.28 3.43 -45.11
N GLN A 125 0.98 4.03 -46.10
CA GLN A 125 0.69 3.92 -47.54
C GLN A 125 1.81 3.18 -48.27
#